data_AF-A0A9X7YCW1-F1
#
_entry.id   AF-A0A9X7YCW1-F1
#
_cell.length_a   1.000
_cell.length_b   1.000
_cell.length_c   1.000
_cell.angle_alpha   90.00
_cell.angle_beta   90.00
_cell.angle_gamma   90.00
#
_symmetry.space_group_name_H-M   'P 1'
#
loop_
_entity.id
_entity.type
_entity.pdbx_description
1 polymer ?
#
loop_
_entity_poly.entity_id
_entity_poly.type
_entity_poly.pdbx_seq_one_letter_code
_entity_poly.pdbx_strand_id
1 'polypeptide(L)'
;MTRYTLSHLETAACLWEAVLEMRDRAATTPDESSLALALRTCFDTLGTAALRLIVVGWVDAVEAAWRTVEGEYPLSFDWDFVPRWIADTIDWSDPRRPVIRATAPVRNAGSKSFPLPGYDAPPQPAIGTSHEDHLAIEVHTAVIEHRHGMNIHVAVDAMALDEEIAAYCREYWSEIDDARDPNNLSDAEVISNYFECHPSESCTKDRMRIAPVAHQRALVAGSIEQGRYCVLSTAHLTVHTASCLDKWASWPPSDRPIDIAASVYGWFVPTRAIDDDRRAQLPQDLLRLIAFGRAHGFQFLLFDCDGSDVDGLPLHHW
;
A
#
# COMPACT_ATOMS: atom_id res chain seq x y z
N MET A 1 5.20 8.66 -23.57
CA MET A 1 5.15 7.81 -22.37
C MET A 1 4.99 8.74 -21.18
N THR A 2 3.84 8.69 -20.51
CA THR A 2 3.60 9.44 -19.27
C THR A 2 4.55 8.91 -18.20
N ARG A 3 5.37 9.77 -17.59
CA ARG A 3 6.26 9.39 -16.50
C ARG A 3 5.49 9.53 -15.20
N TYR A 4 5.21 8.42 -14.52
CA TYR A 4 4.64 8.43 -13.18
C TYR A 4 5.75 8.64 -12.16
N THR A 5 5.55 9.54 -11.19
CA THR A 5 6.45 9.70 -10.04
C THR A 5 6.08 8.69 -8.94
N LEU A 6 6.95 8.51 -7.95
CA LEU A 6 6.66 7.67 -6.78
C LEU A 6 5.37 8.14 -6.07
N SER A 7 5.22 9.45 -5.91
CA SER A 7 4.02 10.09 -5.33
C SER A 7 2.74 9.84 -6.15
N HIS A 8 2.82 9.74 -7.49
CA HIS A 8 1.64 9.36 -8.30
C HIS A 8 1.22 7.91 -8.05
N LEU A 9 2.18 7.01 -7.87
CA LEU A 9 1.89 5.59 -7.60
C LEU A 9 1.32 5.39 -6.20
N GLU A 10 1.84 6.12 -5.21
CA GLU A 10 1.33 6.16 -3.85
C GLU A 10 -0.11 6.70 -3.82
N THR A 11 -0.37 7.84 -4.44
CA THR A 11 -1.72 8.40 -4.60
C THR A 11 -2.69 7.40 -5.27
N ALA A 12 -2.24 6.69 -6.30
CA ALA A 12 -3.06 5.68 -6.97
C ALA A 12 -3.39 4.49 -6.05
N ALA A 13 -2.45 4.09 -5.19
CA ALA A 13 -2.67 3.04 -4.19
C ALA A 13 -3.68 3.50 -3.13
N CYS A 14 -3.49 4.70 -2.55
CA CYS A 14 -4.41 5.27 -1.56
C CYS A 14 -5.85 5.38 -2.10
N LEU A 15 -6.02 5.85 -3.35
CA LEU A 15 -7.33 5.94 -4.00
C LEU A 15 -8.01 4.57 -4.11
N TRP A 16 -7.25 3.55 -4.52
CA TRP A 16 -7.81 2.21 -4.73
C TRP A 16 -8.14 1.52 -3.40
N GLU A 17 -7.28 1.65 -2.39
CA GLU A 17 -7.50 1.12 -1.05
C GLU A 17 -8.74 1.76 -0.41
N ALA A 18 -8.85 3.09 -0.46
CA ALA A 18 -10.01 3.81 0.09
C ALA A 18 -11.34 3.35 -0.55
N VAL A 19 -11.37 3.11 -1.86
CA VAL A 19 -12.57 2.59 -2.55
C VAL A 19 -12.94 1.18 -2.09
N LEU A 20 -11.96 0.30 -1.88
CA LEU A 20 -12.19 -1.05 -1.37
C LEU A 20 -12.72 -1.01 0.06
N GLU A 21 -12.11 -0.19 0.92
CA GLU A 21 -12.56 -0.04 2.31
C GLU A 21 -13.98 0.51 2.40
N MET A 22 -14.32 1.54 1.62
CA MET A 22 -15.68 2.10 1.62
C MET A 22 -16.74 1.10 1.14
N ARG A 23 -16.39 0.23 0.18
CA ARG A 23 -17.27 -0.84 -0.28
C ARG A 23 -17.53 -1.86 0.84
N ASP A 24 -16.49 -2.20 1.60
CA ASP A 24 -16.50 -3.28 2.59
C ASP A 24 -16.92 -2.82 3.98
N ARG A 25 -16.89 -1.51 4.27
CA ARG A 25 -17.25 -0.94 5.56
C ARG A 25 -18.71 -1.26 5.92
N ALA A 26 -18.90 -1.78 7.13
CA ALA A 26 -20.22 -1.91 7.72
C ALA A 26 -20.77 -0.50 7.99
N ALA A 27 -21.85 -0.13 7.31
CA ALA A 27 -22.35 1.23 7.36
C ALA A 27 -22.90 1.57 8.75
N THR A 28 -22.43 2.69 9.31
CA THR A 28 -22.88 3.21 10.61
C THR A 28 -23.92 4.31 10.46
N THR A 29 -23.99 4.91 9.27
CA THR A 29 -24.99 5.93 8.90
C THR A 29 -25.74 5.58 7.60
N PRO A 30 -26.94 6.16 7.36
CA PRO A 30 -27.68 5.94 6.12
C PRO A 30 -26.94 6.41 4.85
N ASP A 31 -26.14 7.47 4.94
CA ASP A 31 -25.37 8.02 3.82
C ASP A 31 -24.19 7.09 3.46
N GLU A 32 -23.48 6.58 4.47
CA GLU A 32 -22.46 5.53 4.28
C GLU A 32 -23.07 4.26 3.68
N SER A 33 -24.29 3.89 4.11
CA SER A 33 -25.01 2.74 3.57
C SER A 33 -25.29 2.91 2.08
N SER A 34 -25.67 4.11 1.67
CA SER A 34 -26.01 4.43 0.28
C SER A 34 -24.76 4.46 -0.61
N LEU A 35 -23.66 5.03 -0.12
CA LEU A 35 -22.38 5.05 -0.84
C LEU A 35 -21.80 3.64 -1.01
N ALA A 36 -21.78 2.83 0.05
CA ALA A 36 -21.31 1.44 -0.02
C ALA A 36 -22.12 0.61 -1.00
N LEU A 37 -23.45 0.80 -1.06
CA LEU A 37 -24.32 0.14 -2.03
C LEU A 37 -24.04 0.60 -3.48
N ALA A 38 -23.85 1.91 -3.69
CA ALA A 38 -23.50 2.45 -5.00
C ALA A 38 -22.15 1.92 -5.49
N LEU A 39 -21.16 1.85 -4.59
CA LEU A 39 -19.86 1.24 -4.85
C LEU A 39 -20.01 -0.23 -5.25
N ARG A 40 -20.71 -1.06 -4.47
CA ARG A 40 -20.96 -2.47 -4.82
C ARG A 40 -21.62 -2.60 -6.20
N THR A 41 -22.61 -1.76 -6.49
CA THR A 41 -23.26 -1.74 -7.81
C THR A 41 -22.29 -1.38 -8.94
N CYS A 42 -21.35 -0.47 -8.72
CA CYS A 42 -20.29 -0.16 -9.68
C CYS A 42 -19.36 -1.37 -9.89
N PHE A 43 -18.95 -2.04 -8.82
CA PHE A 43 -18.13 -3.26 -8.88
C PHE A 43 -18.84 -4.36 -9.68
N ASP A 44 -20.12 -4.60 -9.41
CA ASP A 44 -20.92 -5.62 -10.10
C ASP A 44 -21.14 -5.27 -11.59
N THR A 45 -21.23 -3.97 -11.91
CA THR A 45 -21.54 -3.51 -13.27
C THR A 45 -20.29 -3.41 -14.16
N LEU A 46 -19.18 -2.90 -13.62
CA LEU A 46 -17.95 -2.63 -14.38
C LEU A 46 -16.91 -3.75 -14.26
N GLY A 47 -16.95 -4.49 -13.16
CA GLY A 47 -15.87 -5.37 -12.74
C GLY A 47 -14.70 -4.58 -12.13
N THR A 48 -13.98 -5.24 -11.23
CA THR A 48 -12.86 -4.69 -10.46
C THR A 48 -11.78 -4.05 -11.33
N ALA A 49 -11.42 -4.68 -12.45
CA ALA A 49 -10.31 -4.21 -13.29
C ALA A 49 -10.62 -2.88 -14.01
N ALA A 50 -11.83 -2.76 -14.58
CA ALA A 50 -12.25 -1.53 -15.25
C ALA A 50 -12.46 -0.40 -14.25
N LEU A 51 -13.09 -0.70 -13.11
CA LEU A 51 -13.27 0.27 -12.04
C LEU A 51 -11.93 0.77 -11.48
N ARG A 52 -10.94 -0.13 -11.31
CA ARG A 52 -9.59 0.26 -10.89
C ARG A 52 -8.95 1.26 -11.84
N LEU A 53 -9.06 1.05 -13.15
CA LEU A 53 -8.52 1.99 -14.15
C LEU A 53 -9.20 3.37 -14.09
N ILE A 54 -10.50 3.41 -13.80
CA ILE A 54 -11.23 4.66 -13.61
C ILE A 54 -10.76 5.38 -12.34
N VAL A 55 -10.68 4.67 -11.22
CA VAL A 55 -10.27 5.21 -9.92
C VAL A 55 -8.84 5.76 -9.94
N VAL A 56 -7.88 4.98 -10.46
CA VAL A 56 -6.48 5.46 -10.60
C VAL A 56 -6.35 6.58 -11.63
N GLY A 57 -7.34 6.77 -12.49
CA GLY A 57 -7.42 7.91 -13.40
C GLY A 57 -7.67 9.25 -12.68
N TRP A 58 -7.97 9.23 -11.38
CA TRP A 58 -8.24 10.43 -10.58
C TRP A 58 -7.02 10.97 -9.83
N VAL A 59 -5.83 10.37 -9.99
CA VAL A 59 -4.59 10.76 -9.30
C VAL A 59 -4.31 12.26 -9.43
N ASP A 60 -4.31 12.79 -10.66
CA ASP A 60 -4.01 14.22 -10.88
C ASP A 60 -5.02 15.13 -10.17
N ALA A 61 -6.28 14.70 -10.10
CA ALA A 61 -7.36 15.47 -9.48
C ALA A 61 -7.26 15.50 -7.95
N VAL A 62 -6.94 14.36 -7.33
CA VAL A 62 -6.77 14.30 -5.86
C VAL A 62 -5.47 14.96 -5.43
N GLU A 63 -4.37 14.83 -6.18
CA GLU A 63 -3.14 15.59 -5.91
C GLU A 63 -3.35 17.09 -6.05
N ALA A 64 -4.08 17.52 -7.09
CA ALA A 64 -4.43 18.93 -7.25
C ALA A 64 -5.27 19.43 -6.07
N ALA A 65 -6.24 18.64 -5.61
CA ALA A 65 -7.04 18.99 -4.44
C ALA A 65 -6.19 19.04 -3.16
N TRP A 66 -5.30 18.08 -2.95
CA TRP A 66 -4.40 18.03 -1.79
C TRP A 66 -3.47 19.26 -1.74
N ARG A 67 -2.84 19.62 -2.85
CA ARG A 67 -1.97 20.81 -2.93
C ARG A 67 -2.68 22.12 -2.56
N THR A 68 -4.01 22.19 -2.65
CA THR A 68 -4.76 23.38 -2.22
C THR A 68 -4.92 23.48 -0.70
N VAL A 69 -4.77 22.37 0.03
CA VAL A 69 -5.05 22.30 1.47
C VAL A 69 -3.92 21.70 2.30
N GLU A 70 -2.86 21.14 1.71
CA GLU A 70 -1.82 20.37 2.42
C GLU A 70 -1.12 21.12 3.56
N GLY A 71 -1.05 22.46 3.49
CA GLY A 71 -0.51 23.29 4.57
C GLY A 71 -1.49 23.64 5.69
N GLU A 72 -2.79 23.39 5.49
CA GLU A 72 -3.88 23.77 6.40
C GLU A 72 -4.73 22.57 6.87
N TYR A 73 -4.61 21.42 6.21
CA TYR A 73 -5.39 20.22 6.51
C TYR A 73 -4.72 19.46 7.67
N PRO A 74 -5.40 19.31 8.83
CA PRO A 74 -4.75 18.83 10.06
C PRO A 74 -4.62 17.30 10.14
N LEU A 75 -5.10 16.57 9.13
CA LEU A 75 -5.20 15.12 9.14
C LEU A 75 -4.40 14.49 7.99
N SER A 76 -4.28 13.17 8.00
CA SER A 76 -3.46 12.44 7.04
C SER A 76 -4.01 12.50 5.61
N PHE A 77 -3.11 12.39 4.63
CA PHE A 77 -3.49 12.33 3.23
C PHE A 77 -4.25 11.04 2.91
N ASP A 78 -3.71 9.90 3.34
CA ASP A 78 -4.14 8.55 2.99
C ASP A 78 -5.35 8.06 3.80
N TRP A 79 -5.39 8.28 5.13
CA TRP A 79 -6.49 7.80 5.97
C TRP A 79 -7.67 8.76 6.05
N ASP A 80 -7.45 10.07 5.88
CA ASP A 80 -8.50 11.07 6.09
C ASP A 80 -8.87 11.83 4.82
N PHE A 81 -7.90 12.45 4.15
CA PHE A 81 -8.19 13.33 3.01
C PHE A 81 -8.72 12.56 1.80
N VAL A 82 -8.02 11.50 1.35
CA VAL A 82 -8.39 10.72 0.16
C VAL A 82 -9.78 10.09 0.32
N PRO A 83 -10.11 9.39 1.42
CA PRO A 83 -11.45 8.84 1.60
C PRO A 83 -12.55 9.90 1.57
N ARG A 84 -12.33 11.03 2.23
CA ARG A 84 -13.28 12.13 2.25
C ARG A 84 -13.45 12.77 0.87
N TRP A 85 -12.35 12.98 0.16
CA TRP A 85 -12.36 13.53 -1.19
C TRP A 85 -13.17 12.64 -2.14
N ILE A 86 -13.03 11.32 -2.06
CA ILE A 86 -13.82 10.37 -2.86
C ILE A 86 -15.32 10.51 -2.55
N ALA A 87 -15.70 10.52 -1.28
CA ALA A 87 -17.10 10.59 -0.86
C ALA A 87 -17.78 11.91 -1.30
N ASP A 88 -17.05 13.02 -1.19
CA ASP A 88 -17.60 14.36 -1.47
C ASP A 88 -17.58 14.70 -2.97
N THR A 89 -16.56 14.24 -3.70
CA THR A 89 -16.22 14.73 -5.04
C THR A 89 -16.65 13.78 -6.15
N ILE A 90 -16.74 12.47 -5.89
CA ILE A 90 -17.12 11.51 -6.93
C ILE A 90 -18.63 11.32 -6.98
N ASP A 91 -19.18 11.40 -8.18
CA ASP A 91 -20.55 11.00 -8.47
C ASP A 91 -20.60 9.51 -8.79
N TRP A 92 -21.24 8.74 -7.91
CA TRP A 92 -21.44 7.30 -8.02
C TRP A 92 -22.84 6.92 -8.55
N SER A 93 -23.64 7.90 -9.02
CA SER A 93 -25.03 7.67 -9.43
C SER A 93 -25.18 6.82 -10.69
N ASP A 94 -24.25 6.92 -11.64
CA ASP A 94 -24.16 6.02 -12.80
C ASP A 94 -23.16 4.89 -12.52
N PRO A 95 -23.63 3.64 -12.31
CA PRO A 95 -22.75 2.53 -11.97
C PRO A 95 -21.80 2.13 -13.12
N ARG A 96 -22.03 2.61 -14.35
CA ARG A 96 -21.12 2.40 -15.49
C ARG A 96 -20.09 3.52 -15.64
N ARG A 97 -20.28 4.63 -14.94
CA ARG A 97 -19.51 5.84 -15.20
C ARG A 97 -19.39 6.73 -13.96
N PRO A 98 -18.70 6.26 -12.90
CA PRO A 98 -18.36 7.14 -11.80
C PRO A 98 -17.43 8.25 -12.29
N VAL A 99 -17.79 9.49 -11.98
CA VAL A 99 -17.11 10.69 -12.50
C VAL A 99 -16.90 11.72 -11.42
N ILE A 100 -15.82 12.49 -11.54
CA ILE A 100 -15.59 13.67 -10.70
C ILE A 100 -16.72 14.66 -10.98
N ARG A 101 -17.45 15.06 -9.93
CA ARG A 101 -18.50 16.09 -10.02
C ARG A 101 -17.91 17.36 -10.60
N ALA A 102 -18.60 17.97 -11.55
CA ALA A 102 -18.28 19.31 -12.03
C ALA A 102 -18.59 20.34 -10.93
N THR A 103 -17.64 20.49 -10.00
CA THR A 103 -17.47 21.50 -8.95
C THR A 103 -18.73 22.04 -8.25
N ALA A 104 -18.83 21.79 -6.93
CA ALA A 104 -19.51 22.67 -5.97
C ALA A 104 -18.73 22.67 -4.62
N PRO A 105 -18.82 23.73 -3.83
CA PRO A 105 -17.67 24.33 -3.13
C PRO A 105 -17.25 23.59 -1.87
N VAL A 106 -15.93 23.57 -1.64
CA VAL A 106 -15.33 23.30 -0.33
C VAL A 106 -15.99 24.25 0.68
N ARG A 107 -16.72 23.69 1.65
CA ARG A 107 -17.18 24.45 2.82
C ARG A 107 -15.96 24.74 3.69
N ASN A 108 -15.31 25.88 3.44
CA ASN A 108 -14.30 26.41 4.34
C ASN A 108 -14.96 26.84 5.66
N ALA A 109 -14.75 26.06 6.71
CA ALA A 109 -14.89 26.55 8.07
C ALA A 109 -13.73 27.52 8.32
N GLY A 110 -14.08 28.76 8.63
CA GLY A 110 -13.23 29.94 8.54
C GLY A 110 -11.85 29.87 9.18
N SER A 111 -10.86 30.39 8.43
CA SER A 111 -9.61 30.90 8.98
C SER A 111 -9.31 32.27 8.37
N LYS A 112 -8.94 33.19 9.26
CA LYS A 112 -8.74 34.61 9.00
C LYS A 112 -7.46 34.82 8.20
N SER A 113 -7.58 35.61 7.15
CA SER A 113 -6.50 36.06 6.27
C SER A 113 -5.45 36.92 6.98
N PHE A 114 -4.16 36.66 6.73
CA PHE A 114 -3.11 37.68 6.72
C PHE A 114 -2.10 37.42 5.57
N PRO A 115 -1.51 38.48 4.97
CA PRO A 115 -0.90 38.42 3.64
C PRO A 115 0.60 38.11 3.62
N LEU A 116 1.03 37.47 2.53
CA LEU A 116 2.41 37.24 2.11
C LEU A 116 3.14 38.54 1.70
N PRO A 117 4.46 38.64 1.92
CA PRO A 117 5.35 39.38 1.04
C PRO A 117 6.17 38.42 0.17
N GLY A 118 6.07 38.61 -1.16
CA GLY A 118 6.90 37.90 -2.13
C GLY A 118 8.32 38.45 -2.20
N TYR A 119 9.22 37.68 -2.84
CA TYR A 119 10.35 38.19 -3.60
C TYR A 119 10.85 37.12 -4.58
N ASP A 120 11.17 37.60 -5.79
CA ASP A 120 11.74 36.88 -6.93
C ASP A 120 13.15 36.33 -6.69
N ALA A 121 13.51 35.32 -7.52
CA ALA A 121 14.81 35.04 -8.17
C ALA A 121 15.32 33.59 -7.99
N PRO A 122 16.27 33.08 -8.81
CA PRO A 122 16.52 33.17 -10.27
C PRO A 122 16.70 31.72 -10.87
N PRO A 123 17.11 31.51 -12.15
CA PRO A 123 16.99 30.19 -12.79
C PRO A 123 18.04 29.19 -12.31
N GLN A 124 17.61 27.95 -12.08
CA GLN A 124 18.43 26.83 -11.63
C GLN A 124 19.47 26.41 -12.69
N PRO A 125 20.72 26.10 -12.30
CA PRO A 125 21.69 25.50 -13.20
C PRO A 125 21.40 24.00 -13.38
N ALA A 126 21.58 23.53 -14.62
CA ALA A 126 21.52 22.12 -14.96
C ALA A 126 22.66 21.37 -14.24
N ILE A 127 22.30 20.42 -13.38
CA ILE A 127 23.25 19.47 -12.80
C ILE A 127 22.79 18.07 -13.21
N GLY A 128 23.57 17.44 -14.09
CA GLY A 128 23.50 16.01 -14.30
C GLY A 128 24.11 15.31 -13.10
N THR A 129 23.26 14.74 -12.25
CA THR A 129 23.64 13.76 -11.23
C THR A 129 23.09 12.40 -11.65
N SER A 130 23.97 11.40 -11.64
CA SER A 130 23.63 10.00 -11.84
C SER A 130 22.46 9.58 -10.96
N HIS A 131 21.54 8.81 -11.53
CA HIS A 131 20.29 8.33 -10.91
C HIS A 131 20.49 7.55 -9.58
N GLU A 132 21.73 7.19 -9.23
CA GLU A 132 22.09 6.50 -7.98
C GLU A 132 22.20 7.43 -6.77
N ASP A 133 22.51 8.72 -6.94
CA ASP A 133 22.66 9.66 -5.82
C ASP A 133 21.33 10.20 -5.30
N HIS A 134 20.25 10.11 -6.09
CA HIS A 134 18.92 10.62 -5.74
C HIS A 134 18.14 9.73 -4.76
N LEU A 135 18.62 8.53 -4.45
CA LEU A 135 17.92 7.58 -3.58
C LEU A 135 18.57 7.40 -2.20
N ALA A 136 19.75 7.97 -1.99
CA ALA A 136 20.38 7.93 -0.68
C ALA A 136 19.80 9.03 0.21
N ILE A 137 19.33 8.66 1.39
CA ILE A 137 18.78 9.57 2.37
C ILE A 137 19.83 9.75 3.47
N GLU A 138 20.23 10.99 3.73
CA GLU A 138 21.00 11.33 4.93
C GLU A 138 20.04 11.43 6.11
N VAL A 139 20.36 10.73 7.20
CA VAL A 139 19.61 10.79 8.45
C VAL A 139 20.55 11.03 9.61
N HIS A 140 20.02 11.71 10.62
CA HIS A 140 20.64 11.91 11.91
C HIS A 140 20.04 10.91 12.88
N THR A 141 20.88 10.15 13.59
CA THR A 141 20.43 9.15 14.55
C THR A 141 20.94 9.48 15.95
N ALA A 142 20.19 9.09 16.97
CA ALA A 142 20.66 9.09 18.34
C ALA A 142 20.30 7.77 19.02
N VAL A 143 21.25 7.26 19.79
CA VAL A 143 21.04 6.10 20.67
C VAL A 143 21.13 6.58 22.10
N ILE A 144 20.07 6.35 22.87
CA ILE A 144 20.03 6.64 24.30
C ILE A 144 20.00 5.31 25.05
N GLU A 145 21.02 5.08 25.88
CA GLU A 145 21.10 3.92 26.77
C GLU A 145 20.49 4.26 28.13
N HIS A 146 19.31 3.71 28.41
CA HIS A 146 18.56 3.87 29.66
C HIS A 146 18.63 2.58 30.49
N ARG A 147 18.40 2.65 31.81
CA ARG A 147 18.36 1.45 32.67
C ARG A 147 17.30 0.40 32.28
N HIS A 148 16.31 0.78 31.47
CA HIS A 148 15.23 -0.09 31.01
C HIS A 148 15.39 -0.56 29.55
N GLY A 149 16.43 -0.14 28.85
CA GLY A 149 16.66 -0.53 27.46
C GLY A 149 17.34 0.56 26.64
N MET A 150 17.35 0.35 25.32
CA MET A 150 17.94 1.25 24.35
C MET A 150 16.85 1.92 23.53
N ASN A 151 16.87 3.25 23.44
CA ASN A 151 16.01 4.03 22.56
C ASN A 151 16.82 4.51 21.35
N ILE A 152 16.23 4.41 20.16
CA ILE A 152 16.85 4.85 18.90
C ILE A 152 15.93 5.90 18.29
N HIS A 153 16.46 7.12 18.11
CA HIS A 153 15.79 8.23 17.44
C HIS A 153 16.43 8.44 16.07
N VAL A 154 15.61 8.79 15.08
CA VAL A 154 16.05 9.04 13.70
C VAL A 154 15.30 10.23 13.15
N ALA A 155 16.02 11.21 12.60
CA ALA A 155 15.43 12.38 11.97
C ALA A 155 16.18 12.77 10.69
N VAL A 156 15.55 13.61 9.87
CA VAL A 156 16.09 14.06 8.58
C VAL A 156 17.17 15.14 8.73
N ASP A 157 17.22 15.82 9.88
CA ASP A 157 18.24 16.80 10.22
C ASP A 157 18.53 16.80 11.73
N ALA A 158 19.58 17.52 12.12
CA ALA A 158 20.05 17.57 13.50
C ALA A 158 19.07 18.29 14.45
N MET A 159 18.29 19.26 13.96
CA MET A 159 17.38 20.04 14.80
C MET A 159 16.15 19.20 15.15
N ALA A 160 15.59 18.49 14.17
CA ALA A 160 14.52 17.52 14.41
C ALA A 160 14.99 16.36 15.31
N LEU A 161 16.25 15.93 15.20
CA LEU A 161 16.80 14.93 16.12
C LEU A 161 16.91 15.48 17.55
N ASP A 162 17.32 16.73 17.72
CA ASP A 162 17.42 17.37 19.03
C ASP A 162 16.04 17.54 19.69
N GLU A 163 15.00 17.83 18.92
CA GLU A 163 13.61 17.87 19.41
C GLU A 163 13.18 16.51 20.00
N GLU A 164 13.44 15.41 19.29
CA GLU A 164 13.15 14.05 19.74
C GLU A 164 13.90 13.67 21.03
N ILE A 165 15.20 13.99 21.11
CA ILE A 165 16.00 13.72 22.31
C ILE A 165 15.55 14.60 23.48
N ALA A 166 15.21 15.87 23.23
CA ALA A 166 14.72 16.76 24.27
C ALA A 166 13.35 16.33 24.79
N ALA A 167 12.47 15.80 23.93
CA ALA A 167 11.21 15.20 24.34
C ALA A 167 11.44 14.01 25.29
N TYR A 168 12.37 13.12 24.95
CA TYR A 168 12.81 12.04 25.85
C TYR A 168 13.31 12.57 27.20
N CYS A 169 14.22 13.55 27.18
CA CYS A 169 14.77 14.12 28.41
C CYS A 169 13.71 14.82 29.27
N ARG A 170 12.67 15.42 28.66
CA ARG A 170 11.53 16.01 29.39
C ARG A 170 10.67 14.94 30.05
N GLU A 171 10.43 13.82 29.37
CA GLU A 171 9.67 12.69 29.91
C GLU A 171 10.34 12.13 31.17
N TYR A 172 11.67 11.97 31.13
CA TYR A 172 12.44 11.39 32.23
C TYR A 172 13.07 12.42 33.16
N TRP A 173 12.71 13.70 33.05
CA TRP A 173 13.35 14.78 33.83
C TRP A 173 13.26 14.58 35.34
N SER A 174 12.20 13.92 35.84
CA SER A 174 12.07 13.62 37.27
C SER A 174 13.13 12.66 37.82
N GLU A 175 13.91 12.01 36.94
CA GLU A 175 14.97 11.08 37.34
C GLU A 175 16.28 11.77 37.70
N ILE A 176 16.46 13.03 37.30
CA ILE A 176 17.56 13.89 37.76
C ILE A 176 17.12 14.78 38.92
N ASP A 177 18.05 15.12 39.81
CA ASP A 177 17.82 16.05 40.93
C ASP A 177 17.93 17.51 40.46
N ASP A 178 17.06 17.92 39.53
CA ASP A 178 16.99 19.28 38.99
C ASP A 178 15.58 19.90 39.19
N ALA A 179 15.52 21.00 39.94
CA ALA A 179 14.27 21.65 40.31
C ALA A 179 13.69 22.57 39.22
N ARG A 180 14.39 22.79 38.09
CA ARG A 180 13.89 23.59 36.98
C ARG A 180 12.77 22.85 36.25
N ASP A 181 11.80 23.59 35.72
CA ASP A 181 10.78 23.04 34.81
C ASP A 181 11.39 22.91 33.40
N PRO A 182 11.53 21.70 32.85
CA PRO A 182 12.21 21.47 31.58
C PRO A 182 11.42 21.99 30.36
N ASN A 183 10.15 22.37 30.53
CA ASN A 183 9.38 23.00 29.46
C ASN A 183 9.74 24.47 29.25
N ASN A 184 10.46 25.09 30.20
CA ASN A 184 10.94 26.48 30.09
C ASN A 184 12.38 26.56 29.56
N LEU A 185 13.00 25.41 29.26
CA LEU A 185 14.37 25.31 28.75
C LEU A 185 14.36 25.00 27.25
N SER A 186 15.36 25.49 26.53
CA SER A 186 15.57 25.10 25.13
C SER A 186 15.94 23.62 25.02
N ASP A 187 15.73 23.01 23.85
CA ASP A 187 16.06 21.59 23.62
C ASP A 187 17.55 21.30 23.93
N ALA A 188 18.45 22.17 23.50
CA ALA A 188 19.88 22.05 23.80
C ALA A 188 20.18 22.08 25.31
N GLU A 189 19.52 22.96 26.06
CA GLU A 189 19.67 23.04 27.51
C GLU A 189 19.08 21.81 28.20
N VAL A 190 17.90 21.35 27.79
CA VAL A 190 17.29 20.12 28.34
C VAL A 190 18.23 18.93 28.15
N ILE A 191 18.73 18.73 26.93
CA ILE A 191 19.62 17.60 26.62
C ILE A 191 20.90 17.67 27.45
N SER A 192 21.57 18.83 27.49
CA SER A 192 22.84 18.97 28.23
C SER A 192 22.65 18.71 29.72
N ASN A 193 21.66 19.38 30.33
CA ASN A 193 21.42 19.25 31.77
C ASN A 193 21.01 17.82 32.15
N TYR A 194 20.19 17.15 31.34
CA TYR A 194 19.78 15.78 31.61
C TYR A 194 20.98 14.83 31.66
N PHE A 195 21.80 14.77 30.61
CA PHE A 195 22.93 13.82 30.58
C PHE A 195 24.09 14.21 31.51
N GLU A 196 24.25 15.49 31.85
CA GLU A 196 25.21 15.92 32.89
C GLU A 196 24.78 15.48 34.30
N CYS A 197 23.49 15.55 34.60
CA CYS A 197 22.93 15.15 35.89
C CYS A 197 22.55 13.66 35.98
N HIS A 198 22.60 12.93 34.86
CA HIS A 198 22.24 11.51 34.77
C HIS A 198 23.43 10.64 34.29
N PRO A 199 24.52 10.52 35.06
CA PRO A 199 25.79 9.94 34.58
C PRO A 199 25.75 8.43 34.27
N SER A 200 24.67 7.73 34.65
CA SER A 200 24.45 6.33 34.30
C SER A 200 23.84 6.12 32.91
N GLU A 201 23.45 7.20 32.23
CA GLU A 201 22.85 7.18 30.90
C GLU A 201 23.72 7.94 29.93
N SER A 202 23.65 7.54 28.67
CA SER A 202 24.42 8.19 27.61
C SER A 202 23.57 8.37 26.37
N CYS A 203 23.83 9.45 25.64
CA CYS A 203 23.29 9.70 24.32
C CYS A 203 24.44 9.80 23.33
N THR A 204 24.42 8.95 22.31
CA THR A 204 25.37 9.01 21.19
C THR A 204 24.63 9.42 19.94
N LYS A 205 25.06 10.51 19.30
CA LYS A 205 24.51 10.97 18.02
C LYS A 205 25.44 10.54 16.88
N ASP A 206 24.85 10.12 15.77
CA ASP A 206 25.58 9.80 14.55
C ASP A 206 24.86 10.37 13.31
N ARG A 207 25.60 10.48 12.21
CA ARG A 207 25.04 10.84 10.90
C ARG A 207 25.24 9.67 9.95
N MET A 208 24.14 9.09 9.51
CA MET A 208 24.14 7.91 8.66
C MET A 208 23.58 8.24 7.28
N ARG A 209 24.24 7.72 6.23
CA ARG A 209 23.68 7.70 4.88
C ARG A 209 23.01 6.34 4.65
N ILE A 210 21.69 6.34 4.52
CA ILE A 210 20.92 5.16 4.12
C ILE A 210 20.86 5.17 2.60
N ALA A 211 21.66 4.31 1.97
CA ALA A 211 21.58 4.07 0.54
C ALA A 211 20.80 2.77 0.29
N PRO A 212 20.02 2.68 -0.80
CA PRO A 212 19.48 1.41 -1.24
C PRO A 212 20.65 0.45 -1.45
N VAL A 213 20.66 -0.66 -0.73
CA VAL A 213 21.59 -1.73 -1.04
C VAL A 213 21.08 -2.34 -2.34
N ALA A 214 21.75 -2.05 -3.46
CA ALA A 214 21.56 -2.82 -4.67
C ALA A 214 21.82 -4.28 -4.32
N HIS A 215 20.74 -5.06 -4.14
CA HIS A 215 20.89 -6.50 -4.01
C HIS A 215 21.60 -6.95 -5.28
N GLN A 216 22.82 -7.48 -5.15
CA GLN A 216 23.62 -7.98 -6.27
C GLN A 216 22.91 -9.10 -7.03
N ARG A 217 21.83 -9.66 -6.48
CA ARG A 217 20.77 -10.24 -7.29
C ARG A 217 19.90 -9.13 -7.83
N ALA A 218 20.29 -8.58 -8.98
CA ALA A 218 19.28 -8.26 -9.96
C ALA A 218 18.34 -9.46 -9.98
N LEU A 219 17.06 -9.27 -9.65
CA LEU A 219 16.02 -10.20 -10.12
C LEU A 219 16.29 -10.29 -11.62
N VAL A 220 16.94 -11.37 -12.05
CA VAL A 220 17.34 -11.55 -13.43
C VAL A 220 16.06 -11.34 -14.20
N ALA A 221 15.99 -10.38 -15.12
CA ALA A 221 14.80 -10.21 -15.95
C ALA A 221 14.48 -11.59 -16.56
N GLY A 222 13.40 -12.23 -16.08
CA GLY A 222 13.12 -13.66 -16.27
C GLY A 222 13.04 -14.55 -15.01
N SER A 223 13.25 -14.02 -13.80
CA SER A 223 13.13 -14.78 -12.53
C SER A 223 11.71 -14.83 -11.98
N ILE A 224 10.82 -13.97 -12.49
CA ILE A 224 9.39 -14.02 -12.20
C ILE A 224 8.75 -14.87 -13.31
N GLU A 225 8.08 -15.95 -12.92
CA GLU A 225 7.35 -16.79 -13.87
C GLU A 225 6.25 -15.94 -14.53
N GLN A 226 6.26 -15.87 -15.86
CA GLN A 226 5.30 -15.12 -16.66
C GLN A 226 4.69 -16.07 -17.70
N GLY A 227 3.43 -15.85 -18.05
CA GLY A 227 2.77 -16.65 -19.05
C GLY A 227 1.32 -16.27 -19.28
N ARG A 228 0.73 -16.89 -20.30
CA ARG A 228 -0.68 -16.79 -20.64
C ARG A 228 -1.48 -17.74 -19.75
N TYR A 229 -2.64 -17.29 -19.31
CA TYR A 229 -3.59 -18.14 -18.61
C TYR A 229 -4.88 -18.31 -19.40
N CYS A 230 -5.56 -19.43 -19.18
CA CYS A 230 -6.91 -19.68 -19.68
C CYS A 230 -7.88 -19.62 -18.48
N VAL A 231 -9.00 -18.92 -18.64
CA VAL A 231 -10.09 -18.92 -17.66
C VAL A 231 -11.07 -20.02 -18.01
N LEU A 232 -11.32 -20.92 -17.07
CA LEU A 232 -12.24 -22.04 -17.20
C LEU A 232 -13.29 -21.98 -16.09
N SER A 233 -14.53 -22.31 -16.42
CA SER A 233 -15.58 -22.49 -15.42
C SER A 233 -15.15 -23.50 -14.34
N THR A 234 -15.46 -23.24 -13.07
CA THR A 234 -15.29 -24.23 -11.99
C THR A 234 -16.18 -25.45 -12.19
N ALA A 235 -17.19 -25.40 -13.07
CA ALA A 235 -17.98 -26.55 -13.49
C ALA A 235 -17.14 -27.64 -14.18
N HIS A 236 -15.93 -27.32 -14.67
CA HIS A 236 -15.00 -28.32 -15.20
C HIS A 236 -14.32 -29.19 -14.12
N LEU A 237 -14.47 -28.83 -12.84
CA LEU A 237 -13.92 -29.57 -11.71
C LEU A 237 -15.04 -30.33 -10.99
N THR A 238 -14.71 -31.51 -10.48
CA THR A 238 -15.57 -32.19 -9.51
C THR A 238 -15.54 -31.47 -8.16
N VAL A 239 -16.61 -31.60 -7.37
CA VAL A 239 -16.68 -31.10 -5.97
C VAL A 239 -15.50 -31.58 -5.13
N HIS A 240 -15.12 -32.84 -5.31
CA HIS A 240 -13.97 -33.42 -4.63
C HIS A 240 -12.69 -32.65 -4.95
N THR A 241 -12.45 -32.36 -6.23
CA THR A 241 -11.28 -31.60 -6.67
C THR A 241 -11.31 -30.15 -6.18
N ALA A 242 -12.46 -29.47 -6.25
CA ALA A 242 -12.63 -28.13 -5.67
C ALA A 242 -12.28 -28.12 -4.17
N SER A 243 -12.78 -29.10 -3.41
CA SER A 243 -12.48 -29.26 -1.98
C SER A 243 -10.98 -29.52 -1.71
N CYS A 244 -10.32 -30.28 -2.57
CA CYS A 244 -8.87 -30.48 -2.50
C CYS A 244 -8.11 -29.17 -2.73
N LEU A 245 -8.50 -28.39 -3.75
CA LEU A 245 -7.87 -27.11 -4.09
C LEU A 245 -7.99 -26.10 -2.93
N ASP A 246 -9.18 -25.96 -2.32
CA ASP A 246 -9.36 -25.13 -1.12
C ASP A 246 -8.46 -25.57 0.03
N LYS A 247 -8.42 -26.88 0.29
CA LYS A 247 -7.60 -27.42 1.36
C LYS A 247 -6.11 -27.14 1.11
N TRP A 248 -5.61 -27.38 -0.09
CA TRP A 248 -4.20 -27.16 -0.42
C TRP A 248 -3.82 -25.69 -0.44
N ALA A 249 -4.73 -24.80 -0.83
CA ALA A 249 -4.48 -23.35 -0.77
C ALA A 249 -4.22 -22.87 0.68
N SER A 250 -4.76 -23.56 1.69
CA SER A 250 -4.53 -23.26 3.11
C SER A 250 -3.20 -23.78 3.67
N TRP A 251 -2.50 -24.68 2.95
CA TRP A 251 -1.27 -25.31 3.44
C TRP A 251 -0.01 -24.45 3.20
N PRO A 252 1.09 -24.68 3.93
CA PRO A 252 2.39 -24.10 3.60
C PRO A 252 2.84 -24.49 2.18
N PRO A 253 3.48 -23.60 1.38
CA PRO A 253 3.84 -23.90 -0.01
C PRO A 253 4.69 -25.16 -0.21
N SER A 254 5.56 -25.51 0.75
CA SER A 254 6.39 -26.73 0.69
C SER A 254 5.59 -28.03 0.68
N ASP A 255 4.39 -27.99 1.26
CA ASP A 255 3.58 -29.18 1.56
C ASP A 255 2.45 -29.38 0.54
N ARG A 256 2.27 -28.43 -0.38
CA ARG A 256 1.24 -28.50 -1.40
C ARG A 256 1.64 -29.48 -2.50
N PRO A 257 0.73 -30.34 -2.99
CA PRO A 257 1.02 -31.21 -4.14
C PRO A 257 1.15 -30.42 -5.45
N ILE A 258 0.61 -29.20 -5.49
CA ILE A 258 0.72 -28.28 -6.62
C ILE A 258 0.76 -26.83 -6.11
N ASP A 259 1.46 -25.95 -6.82
CA ASP A 259 1.37 -24.52 -6.55
C ASP A 259 -0.04 -24.05 -6.89
N ILE A 260 -0.65 -23.32 -5.97
CA ILE A 260 -2.02 -22.88 -6.08
C ILE A 260 -2.20 -21.56 -5.35
N ALA A 261 -2.94 -20.66 -5.98
CA ALA A 261 -3.46 -19.46 -5.32
C ALA A 261 -4.98 -19.52 -5.36
N ALA A 262 -5.61 -19.36 -4.20
CA ALA A 262 -7.06 -19.20 -4.10
C ALA A 262 -7.44 -17.72 -4.21
N SER A 263 -8.62 -17.48 -4.77
CA SER A 263 -9.32 -16.21 -4.78
C SER A 263 -10.76 -16.45 -4.30
N VAL A 264 -11.54 -15.39 -4.10
CA VAL A 264 -12.96 -15.51 -3.74
C VAL A 264 -13.81 -16.20 -4.82
N TYR A 265 -13.33 -16.26 -6.07
CA TYR A 265 -14.07 -16.82 -7.21
C TYR A 265 -13.54 -18.18 -7.70
N GLY A 266 -12.43 -18.67 -7.14
CA GLY A 266 -11.85 -19.97 -7.48
C GLY A 266 -10.33 -20.00 -7.38
N TRP A 267 -9.65 -20.76 -8.25
CA TRP A 267 -8.26 -21.15 -8.06
C TRP A 267 -7.37 -20.95 -9.29
N PHE A 268 -6.16 -20.45 -9.06
CA PHE A 268 -5.13 -20.29 -10.06
C PHE A 268 -4.07 -21.38 -9.92
N VAL A 269 -3.81 -22.11 -11.01
CA VAL A 269 -2.97 -23.32 -11.03
C VAL A 269 -2.03 -23.32 -12.24
N PRO A 270 -0.74 -23.63 -12.09
CA PRO A 270 0.20 -23.71 -13.21
C PRO A 270 0.04 -25.02 -14.00
N THR A 271 0.35 -24.96 -15.30
CA THR A 271 0.27 -26.11 -16.21
C THR A 271 1.61 -26.81 -16.42
N ARG A 272 2.70 -26.31 -15.83
CA ARG A 272 4.07 -26.86 -15.93
C ARG A 272 4.13 -28.35 -15.52
N ALA A 273 5.18 -29.05 -15.93
CA ALA A 273 5.39 -30.45 -15.57
C ALA A 273 5.39 -30.63 -14.04
N ILE A 274 4.78 -31.72 -13.58
CA ILE A 274 4.65 -32.08 -12.16
C ILE A 274 5.36 -33.41 -12.00
N ASP A 275 6.20 -33.51 -10.98
CA ASP A 275 6.94 -34.73 -10.64
C ASP A 275 5.99 -35.91 -10.39
N ASP A 276 6.45 -37.13 -10.65
CA ASP A 276 5.62 -38.35 -10.58
C ASP A 276 4.92 -38.50 -9.23
N ASP A 277 5.65 -38.28 -8.13
CA ASP A 277 5.15 -38.42 -6.75
C ASP A 277 4.06 -37.41 -6.40
N ARG A 278 4.18 -36.17 -6.91
CA ARG A 278 3.19 -35.11 -6.72
C ARG A 278 1.97 -35.34 -7.61
N ARG A 279 2.20 -35.79 -8.84
CA ARG A 279 1.13 -36.10 -9.80
C ARG A 279 0.20 -37.19 -9.31
N ALA A 280 0.73 -38.20 -8.62
CA ALA A 280 -0.07 -39.29 -8.04
C ALA A 280 -1.07 -38.82 -6.96
N GLN A 281 -0.86 -37.62 -6.39
CA GLN A 281 -1.75 -37.03 -5.38
C GLN A 281 -2.87 -36.18 -5.99
N LEU A 282 -2.80 -35.88 -7.29
CA LEU A 282 -3.75 -34.97 -7.94
C LEU A 282 -4.94 -35.72 -8.53
N PRO A 283 -6.18 -35.22 -8.35
CA PRO A 283 -7.37 -35.72 -9.02
C PRO A 283 -7.23 -35.76 -10.55
N GLN A 284 -7.87 -36.76 -11.16
CA GLN A 284 -7.73 -37.03 -12.59
C GLN A 284 -8.34 -35.93 -13.49
N ASP A 285 -9.41 -35.28 -13.04
CA ASP A 285 -10.03 -34.14 -13.71
C ASP A 285 -9.07 -32.93 -13.74
N LEU A 286 -8.43 -32.61 -12.62
CA LEU A 286 -7.41 -31.56 -12.55
C LEU A 286 -6.22 -31.85 -13.46
N LEU A 287 -5.71 -33.08 -13.46
CA LEU A 287 -4.62 -33.49 -14.36
C LEU A 287 -4.99 -33.35 -15.84
N ARG A 288 -6.22 -33.69 -16.21
CA ARG A 288 -6.73 -33.51 -17.58
C ARG A 288 -6.77 -32.04 -17.97
N LEU A 289 -7.22 -31.16 -17.08
CA LEU A 289 -7.31 -29.73 -17.33
C LEU A 289 -5.92 -29.09 -17.44
N ILE A 290 -4.99 -29.47 -16.58
CA ILE A 290 -3.57 -29.07 -16.67
C ILE A 290 -2.97 -29.48 -18.02
N ALA A 291 -3.23 -30.72 -18.47
CA ALA A 291 -2.78 -31.19 -19.77
C ALA A 291 -3.43 -30.41 -20.92
N PHE A 292 -4.72 -30.09 -20.82
CA PHE A 292 -5.42 -29.23 -21.78
C PHE A 292 -4.78 -27.85 -21.88
N GLY A 293 -4.54 -27.18 -20.75
CA GLY A 293 -3.89 -25.86 -20.72
C GLY A 293 -2.51 -25.89 -21.38
N ARG A 294 -1.70 -26.90 -21.04
CA ARG A 294 -0.37 -27.09 -21.64
C ARG A 294 -0.44 -27.33 -23.15
N ALA A 295 -1.37 -28.18 -23.62
CA ALA A 295 -1.53 -28.48 -25.04
C ALA A 295 -1.93 -27.25 -25.87
N HIS A 296 -2.61 -26.28 -25.25
CA HIS A 296 -3.02 -25.02 -25.88
C HIS A 296 -2.05 -23.85 -25.62
N GLY A 297 -0.89 -24.13 -25.01
CA GLY A 297 0.17 -23.14 -24.80
C GLY A 297 -0.06 -22.17 -23.64
N PHE A 298 -1.00 -22.47 -22.74
CA PHE A 298 -1.21 -21.71 -21.50
C PHE A 298 -0.29 -22.23 -20.40
N GLN A 299 0.37 -21.30 -19.70
CA GLN A 299 1.24 -21.59 -18.55
C GLN A 299 0.44 -21.74 -17.25
N PHE A 300 -0.78 -21.19 -17.22
CA PHE A 300 -1.66 -21.24 -16.06
C PHE A 300 -3.12 -21.47 -16.46
N LEU A 301 -3.89 -21.94 -15.50
CA LEU A 301 -5.34 -22.03 -15.55
C LEU A 301 -5.91 -21.22 -14.38
N LEU A 302 -6.93 -20.43 -14.66
CA LEU A 302 -7.78 -19.82 -13.66
C LEU A 302 -9.12 -20.55 -13.71
N PHE A 303 -9.44 -21.30 -12.66
CA PHE A 303 -10.78 -21.84 -12.45
C PHE A 303 -11.61 -20.77 -11.75
N ASP A 304 -12.64 -20.27 -12.43
CA ASP A 304 -13.47 -19.16 -11.98
C ASP A 304 -14.95 -19.56 -12.05
N CYS A 305 -15.75 -19.24 -11.03
CA CYS A 305 -17.18 -19.55 -11.02
C CYS A 305 -17.96 -18.87 -12.15
N ASP A 306 -17.45 -17.74 -12.65
CA ASP A 306 -18.01 -17.02 -13.81
C ASP A 306 -17.22 -17.32 -15.10
N GLY A 307 -16.29 -18.27 -15.05
CA GLY A 307 -15.50 -18.73 -16.19
C GLY A 307 -16.36 -19.37 -17.28
N SER A 308 -15.86 -19.37 -18.51
CA SER A 308 -16.57 -20.00 -19.63
C SER A 308 -16.40 -21.52 -19.63
N ASP A 309 -17.46 -22.21 -20.05
CA ASP A 309 -17.39 -23.61 -20.41
C ASP A 309 -16.65 -23.78 -21.74
N VAL A 310 -15.86 -24.84 -21.85
CA VAL A 310 -15.12 -25.19 -23.07
C VAL A 310 -15.60 -26.52 -23.62
N ASP A 311 -15.99 -26.50 -24.89
CA ASP A 311 -16.40 -27.69 -25.63
C ASP A 311 -15.30 -28.78 -25.60
N GLY A 312 -15.71 -30.01 -25.29
CA GLY A 312 -14.81 -31.17 -25.24
C GLY A 312 -14.12 -31.39 -23.88
N LEU A 313 -14.32 -30.50 -22.91
CA LEU A 313 -13.98 -30.75 -21.52
C LEU A 313 -15.21 -31.22 -20.73
N PRO A 314 -15.07 -32.18 -19.79
CA PRO A 314 -16.19 -32.61 -18.95
C PRO A 314 -16.76 -31.45 -18.12
N LEU A 315 -18.07 -31.45 -17.95
CA LEU A 315 -18.78 -30.57 -17.04
C LEU A 315 -19.38 -31.40 -15.91
N HIS A 316 -19.33 -30.84 -14.70
CA HIS A 316 -19.85 -31.42 -13.48
C HIS A 316 -20.89 -30.48 -12.90
N HIS A 317 -22.02 -31.03 -12.47
CA HIS A 317 -23.04 -30.28 -11.75
C HIS A 317 -22.77 -30.38 -10.27
N TRP A 318 -22.69 -29.22 -9.61
CA TRP A 318 -22.56 -29.13 -8.16
C TRP A 318 -23.11 -27.83 -7.62
#